data_AF-A0A1W9PH15-F1
#
_entry.id   AF-A0A1W9PH15-F1
#
_cell.length_a   1.000
_cell.length_b   1.000
_cell.length_c   1.000
_cell.angle_alpha   90.00
_cell.angle_beta   90.00
_cell.angle_gamma   90.00
#
_symmetry.space_group_name_H-M   'P 1'
#
loop_
_entity.id
_entity.type
_entity.pdbx_description
1 polymer ?
#
loop_
_entity_poly.entity_id
_entity_poly.type
_entity_poly.pdbx_seq_one_letter_code
_entity_poly.pdbx_strand_id
1 'polypeptide(L)'
;MKLYYYVHTGHRIGLDRFRRAAAIIRALGDIDITLLTSDYRIASECKNFGIKRSIGVDVVRGIPLVAERGDKLIFDSAEHNPLLLDDMTKYFSSFIRISDDPDDTKHPGEFLINPYLEGEGIGNGIVVDDSYFGEFEKTIERAFFFGDDDYEEDLRLSRVLTESIWQIF
;
A
#
# COMPACT_ATOMS: atom_id res chain seq x y z
N MET A 1 14.81 -11.37 -15.88
CA MET A 1 14.53 -11.30 -14.44
C MET A 1 13.92 -9.95 -14.13
N LYS A 2 12.63 -9.95 -13.82
CA LYS A 2 11.83 -8.78 -13.46
C LYS A 2 11.71 -8.70 -11.94
N LEU A 3 11.40 -7.51 -11.43
CA LEU A 3 11.08 -7.29 -10.02
C LEU A 3 9.63 -6.84 -9.90
N TYR A 4 8.88 -7.58 -9.10
CA TYR A 4 7.50 -7.27 -8.78
C TYR A 4 7.38 -6.83 -7.32
N TYR A 5 6.42 -5.95 -7.05
CA TYR A 5 6.00 -5.61 -5.70
C TYR A 5 4.49 -5.87 -5.61
N TYR A 6 4.08 -6.91 -4.88
CA TYR A 6 2.67 -7.17 -4.62
C TYR A 6 2.19 -6.47 -3.34
N VAL A 7 1.10 -5.72 -3.47
CA VAL A 7 0.36 -5.12 -2.34
C VAL A 7 -1.07 -5.62 -2.31
N HIS A 8 -1.49 -6.11 -1.14
CA HIS A 8 -2.90 -6.42 -0.91
C HIS A 8 -3.61 -5.21 -0.32
N THR A 9 -4.54 -4.64 -1.09
CA THR A 9 -5.35 -3.47 -0.72
C THR A 9 -6.82 -3.74 -0.97
N GLY A 10 -7.67 -2.99 -0.29
CA GLY A 10 -9.11 -3.04 -0.48
C GLY A 10 -9.84 -2.24 0.58
N HIS A 11 -11.17 -2.13 0.47
CA HIS A 11 -11.97 -1.28 1.36
C HIS A 11 -11.79 -1.60 2.85
N ARG A 12 -11.62 -2.88 3.20
CA ARG A 12 -11.41 -3.32 4.60
C ARG A 12 -9.96 -3.21 5.08
N ILE A 13 -9.02 -3.05 4.17
CA ILE A 13 -7.57 -3.13 4.44
C ILE A 13 -6.95 -1.74 4.43
N GLY A 14 -7.53 -0.82 3.65
CA GLY A 14 -6.97 0.51 3.44
C GLY A 14 -5.82 0.51 2.45
N LEU A 15 -4.98 1.54 2.56
CA LEU A 15 -3.94 1.89 1.58
C LEU A 15 -2.52 1.87 2.14
N ASP A 16 -2.32 1.43 3.38
CA ASP A 16 -1.03 1.56 4.05
C ASP A 16 0.08 0.77 3.34
N ARG A 17 -0.24 -0.45 2.87
CA ARG A 17 0.67 -1.27 2.05
C ARG A 17 1.03 -0.59 0.72
N PHE A 18 0.06 0.07 0.08
CA PHE A 18 0.31 0.83 -1.15
C PHE A 18 1.17 2.06 -0.91
N ARG A 19 0.90 2.83 0.17
CA ARG A 19 1.71 4.00 0.55
C ARG A 19 3.15 3.60 0.83
N ARG A 20 3.34 2.48 1.55
CA ARG A 20 4.64 1.88 1.80
C ARG A 20 5.33 1.45 0.50
N ALA A 21 4.62 0.79 -0.40
CA ALA A 21 5.17 0.41 -1.70
C ALA A 21 5.60 1.64 -2.52
N ALA A 22 4.79 2.69 -2.54
CA ALA A 22 5.13 3.95 -3.22
C ALA A 22 6.41 4.57 -2.64
N ALA A 23 6.55 4.59 -1.31
CA ALA A 23 7.74 5.09 -0.63
C ALA A 23 8.99 4.27 -0.99
N ILE A 24 8.90 2.94 -0.93
CA ILE A 24 10.01 2.03 -1.27
C ILE A 24 10.39 2.17 -2.74
N ILE A 25 9.43 2.12 -3.66
CA ILE A 25 9.69 2.23 -5.10
C ILE A 25 10.37 3.56 -5.42
N ARG A 26 9.92 4.66 -4.78
CA ARG A 26 10.53 5.98 -4.92
C ARG A 26 11.98 5.99 -4.41
N ALA A 27 12.22 5.45 -3.21
CA ALA A 27 13.56 5.40 -2.61
C ALA A 27 14.55 4.54 -3.41
N LEU A 28 14.06 3.49 -4.09
CA LEU A 28 14.85 2.63 -4.96
C LEU A 28 15.18 3.26 -6.33
N GLY A 29 14.55 4.40 -6.68
CA GLY A 29 14.89 5.23 -7.83
C GLY A 29 14.77 4.52 -9.18
N ASP A 30 15.91 4.15 -9.76
CA ASP A 30 16.01 3.64 -11.13
C ASP A 30 15.70 2.14 -11.27
N ILE A 31 15.45 1.45 -10.16
CA ILE A 31 15.08 0.04 -10.19
C ILE A 31 13.69 -0.09 -10.82
N ASP A 32 13.62 -0.85 -11.92
CA ASP A 32 12.37 -1.07 -12.65
C ASP A 32 11.47 -2.10 -11.95
N ILE A 33 10.52 -1.58 -11.16
CA ILE A 33 9.56 -2.36 -10.38
C ILE A 33 8.18 -2.29 -11.05
N THR A 34 7.54 -3.45 -11.22
CA THR A 34 6.13 -3.52 -11.58
C THR A 34 5.28 -3.78 -10.33
N LEU A 35 4.39 -2.85 -10.01
CA LEU A 35 3.45 -3.01 -8.90
C LEU A 35 2.36 -4.02 -9.27
N LEU A 36 2.10 -5.00 -8.43
CA LEU A 36 0.96 -5.89 -8.50
C LEU A 36 -0.01 -5.51 -7.38
N THR A 37 -1.30 -5.35 -7.67
CA THR A 37 -2.28 -4.96 -6.64
C THR A 37 -3.62 -5.67 -6.82
N SER A 38 -4.24 -6.06 -5.71
CA SER A 38 -5.60 -6.60 -5.68
C SER A 38 -6.71 -5.55 -5.91
N ASP A 39 -6.38 -4.26 -5.94
CA ASP A 39 -7.36 -3.19 -6.17
C ASP A 39 -7.13 -2.52 -7.53
N TYR A 40 -8.06 -2.74 -8.47
CA TYR A 40 -7.96 -2.18 -9.83
C TYR A 40 -7.93 -0.64 -9.84
N ARG A 41 -8.52 0.02 -8.84
CA ARG A 41 -8.51 1.48 -8.71
C ARG A 41 -7.11 1.98 -8.36
N ILE A 42 -6.40 1.22 -7.53
CA ILE A 42 -4.99 1.52 -7.23
C ILE A 42 -4.13 1.26 -8.46
N ALA A 43 -4.42 0.21 -9.24
CA ALA A 43 -3.73 -0.02 -10.50
C ALA A 43 -3.90 1.17 -11.47
N SER A 44 -5.09 1.79 -11.55
CA SER A 44 -5.31 2.97 -12.40
C SER A 44 -4.64 4.24 -11.88
N GLU A 45 -4.59 4.43 -10.55
CA GLU A 45 -4.07 5.65 -9.93
C GLU A 45 -2.56 5.64 -9.65
N CYS A 46 -1.88 4.49 -9.75
CA CYS A 46 -0.49 4.35 -9.30
C CYS A 46 0.50 5.35 -9.94
N LYS A 47 0.24 5.78 -11.18
CA LYS A 47 1.10 6.72 -11.90
C LYS A 47 1.15 8.07 -11.21
N ASN A 48 0.06 8.49 -10.57
CA ASN A 48 -0.02 9.72 -9.78
C ASN A 48 0.86 9.68 -8.52
N PHE A 49 1.29 8.47 -8.11
CA PHE A 49 2.21 8.25 -6.99
C PHE A 49 3.66 7.99 -7.44
N GLY A 50 3.98 8.20 -8.73
CA GLY A 50 5.32 7.99 -9.29
C GLY A 50 5.63 6.55 -9.68
N ILE A 51 4.65 5.63 -9.63
CA ILE A 51 4.84 4.23 -10.01
C ILE A 51 4.62 4.09 -11.52
N LYS A 52 5.68 3.71 -12.24
CA LYS A 52 5.70 3.66 -13.71
C LYS A 52 4.77 2.60 -14.30
N ARG A 53 4.71 1.42 -13.67
CA ARG A 53 3.96 0.25 -14.16
C ARG A 53 3.23 -0.44 -13.02
N SER A 54 1.96 -0.77 -13.26
CA SER A 54 1.12 -1.55 -12.37
C SER A 54 0.31 -2.59 -13.15
N ILE A 55 -0.03 -3.68 -12.49
CA ILE A 55 -0.94 -4.70 -13.00
C ILE A 55 -1.92 -5.06 -11.87
N GLY A 56 -3.21 -5.05 -12.17
CA GLY A 56 -4.24 -5.56 -11.26
C GLY A 56 -4.21 -7.09 -11.23
N VAL A 57 -4.07 -7.68 -10.06
CA VAL A 57 -4.08 -9.13 -9.83
C VAL A 57 -5.11 -9.42 -8.74
N ASP A 58 -6.23 -10.05 -9.09
CA ASP A 58 -7.40 -10.22 -8.21
C ASP A 58 -7.06 -10.88 -6.85
N VAL A 59 -6.23 -11.93 -6.89
CA VAL A 59 -5.79 -12.69 -5.70
C VAL A 59 -4.32 -13.09 -5.85
N VAL A 60 -3.63 -13.37 -4.73
CA VAL A 60 -2.21 -13.80 -4.70
C VAL A 60 -1.90 -14.93 -5.68
N ARG A 61 -2.84 -15.87 -5.85
CA ARG A 61 -2.68 -17.02 -6.77
C ARG A 61 -2.58 -16.63 -8.25
N GLY A 62 -2.93 -15.39 -8.60
CA GLY A 62 -2.79 -14.84 -9.95
C GLY A 62 -1.38 -14.31 -10.26
N ILE A 63 -0.50 -14.14 -9.28
CA ILE A 63 0.86 -13.63 -9.50
C ILE A 63 1.65 -14.48 -10.53
N PRO A 64 1.59 -15.83 -10.51
CA PRO A 64 2.27 -16.65 -11.51
C PRO A 64 1.72 -16.53 -12.95
N LEU A 65 0.60 -15.83 -13.17
CA LEU A 65 0.09 -15.54 -14.52
C LEU A 65 0.85 -14.37 -15.18
N VAL A 66 1.57 -13.57 -14.39
CA VAL A 66 2.30 -12.38 -14.85
C VAL A 66 3.80 -12.46 -14.58
N ALA A 67 4.20 -13.16 -13.52
CA ALA A 67 5.59 -13.41 -13.18
C ALA A 67 6.07 -14.75 -13.74
N GLU A 68 7.38 -14.85 -14.00
CA GLU A 68 8.03 -16.09 -14.42
C GLU A 68 8.91 -16.64 -13.31
N ARG A 69 9.22 -17.95 -13.38
CA ARG A 69 10.11 -18.59 -12.41
C ARG A 69 11.49 -17.93 -12.44
N GLY A 70 12.02 -17.59 -11.27
CA GLY A 70 13.31 -16.91 -11.13
C GLY A 70 13.22 -15.39 -11.25
N ASP A 71 12.03 -14.80 -11.42
CA ASP A 71 11.83 -13.37 -11.13
C ASP A 71 11.99 -13.08 -9.63
N LYS A 72 11.90 -11.81 -9.24
CA LYS A 72 11.98 -11.37 -7.84
C LYS A 72 10.65 -10.79 -7.38
N LEU A 73 10.33 -10.96 -6.10
CA LEU A 73 9.07 -10.49 -5.52
C LEU A 73 9.30 -9.84 -4.15
N ILE A 74 8.75 -8.64 -3.98
CA ILE A 74 8.44 -8.04 -2.68
C ILE A 74 6.94 -8.31 -2.41
N PHE A 75 6.63 -8.95 -1.29
CA PHE A 75 5.31 -9.41 -0.91
C PHE A 75 4.83 -8.69 0.35
N ASP A 76 3.91 -7.75 0.19
CA ASP A 76 3.29 -6.97 1.27
C ASP A 76 1.81 -7.37 1.37
N SER A 77 1.58 -8.50 2.04
CA SER A 77 0.24 -9.05 2.25
C SER A 77 0.21 -10.06 3.41
N ALA A 78 -0.91 -10.07 4.13
CA ALA A 78 -1.22 -11.06 5.16
C ALA A 78 -1.93 -12.32 4.59
N GLU A 79 -2.13 -12.42 3.27
CA GLU A 79 -2.88 -13.52 2.62
C GLU A 79 -2.09 -14.84 2.52
N HIS A 80 -0.91 -14.92 3.11
CA HIS A 80 -0.07 -16.10 3.00
C HIS A 80 -0.44 -17.16 4.04
N ASN A 81 -0.12 -18.40 3.70
CA ASN A 81 -0.09 -19.54 4.63
C ASN A 81 1.25 -20.27 4.43
N PRO A 82 1.65 -21.19 5.32
CA PRO A 82 2.97 -21.82 5.24
C PRO A 82 3.27 -22.50 3.90
N LEU A 83 2.27 -23.14 3.27
CA LEU A 83 2.44 -23.79 1.97
C LEU A 83 2.65 -22.77 0.85
N LEU A 84 1.82 -21.71 0.82
CA LEU A 84 1.97 -20.64 -0.16
C LEU A 84 3.33 -19.96 -0.03
N LEU A 85 3.77 -19.71 1.20
CA LEU A 85 5.05 -19.06 1.47
C LEU A 85 6.23 -19.91 0.97
N ASP A 86 6.24 -21.21 1.29
CA ASP A 86 7.25 -22.15 0.80
C ASP A 86 7.27 -22.21 -0.74
N ASP A 87 6.11 -22.32 -1.39
CA ASP A 87 6.00 -22.30 -2.85
C ASP A 87 6.56 -21.00 -3.46
N MET A 88 6.20 -19.84 -2.90
CA MET A 88 6.69 -18.54 -3.40
C MET A 88 8.20 -18.41 -3.24
N THR A 89 8.77 -18.81 -2.10
CA THR A 89 10.23 -18.75 -1.88
C THR A 89 11.02 -19.69 -2.81
N LYS A 90 10.41 -20.77 -3.31
CA LYS A 90 11.00 -21.68 -4.30
C LYS A 90 10.79 -21.24 -5.75
N TYR A 91 9.75 -20.44 -6.00
CA TYR A 91 9.38 -19.95 -7.32
C TYR A 91 10.20 -18.72 -7.74
N PHE A 92 10.38 -17.76 -6.83
CA PHE A 92 11.14 -16.54 -7.05
C PHE A 92 12.62 -16.71 -6.69
N SER A 93 13.53 -16.08 -7.43
CA SER A 93 14.97 -16.13 -7.10
C SER A 93 15.30 -15.32 -5.85
N SER A 94 14.46 -14.34 -5.52
CA SER A 94 14.55 -13.53 -4.31
C SER A 94 13.13 -13.18 -3.88
N PHE A 95 12.83 -13.46 -2.61
CA PHE A 95 11.53 -13.22 -2.01
C PHE A 95 11.73 -12.38 -0.75
N ILE A 96 11.15 -11.18 -0.75
CA ILE A 96 11.15 -10.27 0.38
C ILE A 96 9.72 -10.15 0.88
N ARG A 97 9.48 -10.43 2.14
CA ARG A 97 8.16 -10.27 2.76
C ARG A 97 8.16 -9.08 3.69
N ILE A 98 7.05 -8.34 3.69
CA ILE A 98 6.81 -7.26 4.65
C ILE A 98 5.62 -7.65 5.51
N SER A 99 5.82 -7.61 6.83
CA SER A 99 4.79 -7.92 7.81
C SER A 99 4.84 -6.95 8.98
N ASP A 100 3.68 -6.66 9.54
CA ASP A 100 3.47 -5.91 10.77
C ASP A 100 2.93 -6.80 11.90
N ASP A 101 2.91 -8.12 11.71
CA ASP A 101 2.52 -9.06 12.75
C ASP A 101 3.71 -9.32 13.71
N PRO A 102 3.59 -9.02 15.02
CA PRO A 102 4.65 -9.27 15.99
C PRO A 102 4.90 -10.76 16.26
N ASP A 103 3.92 -11.62 15.96
CA ASP A 103 4.00 -13.08 16.18
C ASP A 103 4.41 -13.84 14.90
N ASP A 104 4.80 -13.11 13.85
CA ASP A 104 5.22 -13.67 12.58
C ASP A 104 6.53 -14.46 12.70
N THR A 105 6.75 -15.40 11.79
CA THR A 105 7.97 -16.20 11.73
C THR A 105 8.59 -16.12 10.35
N LYS A 106 9.89 -15.81 10.31
CA LYS A 106 10.65 -15.73 9.07
C LYS A 106 10.80 -17.13 8.44
N HIS A 107 10.52 -17.23 7.14
CA HIS A 107 10.86 -18.40 6.34
C HIS A 107 12.38 -18.45 6.04
N PRO A 108 13.03 -19.62 6.01
CA PRO A 108 14.47 -19.70 5.72
C PRO A 108 14.87 -19.14 4.34
N GLY A 109 13.97 -19.23 3.35
CA GLY A 109 14.19 -18.78 1.97
C GLY A 109 13.80 -17.33 1.67
N GLU A 110 13.47 -16.52 2.69
CA GLU A 110 13.05 -15.12 2.49
C GLU A 110 13.97 -14.11 3.21
N PHE A 111 13.81 -12.85 2.84
CA PHE A 111 14.15 -11.72 3.71
C PHE A 111 12.85 -11.15 4.29
N LEU A 112 12.79 -10.89 5.58
CA LEU A 112 11.60 -10.36 6.25
C LEU A 112 11.85 -8.92 6.68
N ILE A 113 10.97 -7.99 6.34
CA ILE A 113 10.93 -6.65 6.93
C ILE A 113 9.78 -6.65 7.94
N ASN A 114 10.11 -6.41 9.21
CA ASN A 114 9.12 -6.39 10.30
C ASN A 114 9.60 -5.47 11.42
N PRO A 115 8.76 -4.56 11.95
CA PRO A 115 9.17 -3.59 12.96
C PRO A 115 9.37 -4.16 14.38
N TYR A 116 8.90 -5.37 14.65
CA TYR A 116 8.92 -5.98 15.98
C TYR A 116 9.97 -7.10 16.11
N LEU A 117 10.47 -7.61 14.99
CA LEU A 117 11.37 -8.75 14.96
C LEU A 117 12.81 -8.32 14.65
N GLU A 118 13.76 -9.10 15.16
CA GLU A 118 15.20 -8.94 14.91
C GLU A 118 15.82 -10.33 14.63
N GLY A 119 16.89 -10.37 13.84
CA GLY A 119 17.61 -11.59 13.53
C GLY A 119 18.23 -11.63 12.13
N GLU A 120 18.84 -12.76 11.78
CA GLU A 120 19.48 -12.92 10.47
C GLU A 120 18.46 -12.94 9.33
N GLY A 121 18.63 -12.02 8.37
CA GLY A 121 17.71 -11.84 7.26
C GLY A 121 16.39 -11.17 7.65
N ILE A 122 16.36 -10.48 8.80
CA ILE A 122 15.24 -9.63 9.23
C ILE A 122 15.69 -8.17 9.24
N GLY A 123 14.97 -7.32 8.51
CA GLY A 123 15.10 -5.87 8.58
C GLY A 123 14.11 -5.30 9.60
N ASN A 124 14.60 -4.81 10.73
CA ASN A 124 13.76 -4.16 11.74
C ASN A 124 13.41 -2.73 11.31
N GLY A 125 12.14 -2.46 11.00
CA GLY A 125 11.69 -1.10 10.71
C GLY A 125 10.32 -0.96 10.06
N ILE A 126 9.80 0.26 10.11
CA ILE A 126 8.62 0.72 9.37
C ILE A 126 9.09 1.65 8.26
N VAL A 127 8.58 1.46 7.05
CA VAL A 127 8.88 2.36 5.94
C VAL A 127 7.78 3.40 5.79
N VAL A 128 8.16 4.66 5.96
CA VAL A 128 7.30 5.84 5.78
C VAL A 128 8.03 6.78 4.83
N ASP A 129 7.29 7.41 3.89
CA ASP A 129 7.88 8.36 2.95
C ASP A 129 8.27 9.66 3.68
N ASP A 130 9.42 10.24 3.30
CA ASP A 130 9.87 11.52 3.83
C ASP A 130 8.86 12.65 3.61
N SER A 131 8.00 12.53 2.58
CA SER A 131 6.94 13.50 2.31
C SER A 131 5.89 13.63 3.42
N TYR A 132 5.85 12.72 4.39
CA TYR A 132 4.96 12.82 5.54
C TYR A 132 5.57 13.61 6.71
N PHE A 133 6.87 13.89 6.68
CA PHE A 133 7.56 14.63 7.73
C PHE A 133 7.78 16.07 7.28
N GLY A 134 7.08 17.00 7.92
CA GLY A 134 7.17 18.43 7.59
C GLY A 134 6.09 19.27 8.26
N GLU A 135 6.21 20.58 8.15
CA GLU A 135 5.15 21.51 8.50
C GLU A 135 4.27 21.73 7.27
N PHE A 136 3.01 21.31 7.37
CA PHE A 136 2.04 21.47 6.29
C PHE A 136 0.95 22.45 6.74
N GLU A 137 0.75 23.50 5.97
CA GLU A 137 -0.40 24.37 6.16
C GLU A 137 -1.66 23.60 5.77
N LYS A 138 -2.65 23.53 6.68
CA LYS A 138 -3.91 22.84 6.42
C LYS A 138 -4.80 23.72 5.54
N THR A 139 -4.62 23.63 4.22
CA THR A 139 -5.39 24.39 3.22
C THR A 139 -6.65 23.67 2.74
N ILE A 140 -7.13 22.66 3.48
CA ILE A 140 -8.24 21.81 3.05
C ILE A 140 -9.49 22.66 2.80
N GLU A 141 -9.90 22.75 1.54
CA GLU A 141 -11.18 23.34 1.17
C GLU A 141 -12.30 22.58 1.87
N ARG A 142 -13.20 23.30 2.53
CA ARG A 142 -14.33 22.70 3.23
C ARG A 142 -15.27 22.06 2.21
N ALA A 143 -15.20 20.74 2.07
CA ALA A 143 -16.15 19.97 1.29
C ALA A 143 -17.38 19.66 2.15
N PHE A 144 -18.55 20.08 1.67
CA PHE A 144 -19.82 19.69 2.26
C PHE A 144 -20.28 18.40 1.59
N PHE A 145 -20.56 17.38 2.40
CA PHE A 145 -21.21 16.16 1.94
C PHE A 145 -22.70 16.33 2.18
N PHE A 146 -23.46 16.46 1.10
CA PHE A 146 -24.92 16.47 1.14
C PHE A 146 -25.39 15.02 1.23
N GLY A 147 -26.27 14.73 2.19
CA GLY A 147 -27.01 13.48 2.16
C GLY A 147 -28.09 13.55 1.08
N ASP A 148 -28.46 12.41 0.51
CA ASP A 148 -29.58 12.33 -0.45
C ASP A 148 -30.92 12.83 0.16
N ASP A 149 -31.00 12.94 1.49
CA ASP A 149 -32.18 13.41 2.22
C ASP A 149 -32.28 14.96 2.35
N ASP A 150 -31.28 15.73 1.87
CA ASP A 150 -31.35 17.21 1.82
C ASP A 150 -32.07 17.71 0.55
N TYR A 151 -33.31 17.26 0.36
CA TYR A 151 -34.10 17.55 -0.85
C TYR A 151 -34.35 19.04 -1.08
N GLU A 152 -34.40 19.83 -0.01
CA GLU A 152 -34.74 21.27 -0.04
C GLU A 152 -33.46 22.16 -0.13
N GLU A 153 -32.26 21.57 -0.16
CA GLU A 153 -30.97 22.28 -0.08
C GLU A 153 -30.87 23.25 1.12
N ASP A 154 -31.54 22.94 2.25
CA ASP A 154 -31.65 23.83 3.42
C ASP A 154 -30.26 24.23 3.96
N LEU A 155 -29.32 23.28 3.93
CA LEU A 155 -27.94 23.50 4.35
C LEU A 155 -27.16 24.41 3.38
N ARG A 156 -27.46 24.36 2.08
CA ARG A 156 -26.86 25.26 1.10
C ARG A 156 -27.40 26.68 1.25
N LEU A 157 -28.68 26.84 1.58
CA LEU A 157 -29.32 28.14 1.86
C LEU A 157 -28.81 28.78 3.15
N SER A 158 -28.37 27.96 4.12
CA SER A 158 -27.77 28.43 5.38
C SER A 158 -26.40 29.13 5.25
N ARG A 159 -25.79 29.17 4.04
CA ARG A 159 -24.50 29.82 3.76
C ARG A 159 -24.42 31.30 4.20
N VAL A 160 -25.55 31.98 4.36
CA VAL A 160 -25.60 33.38 4.82
C VAL A 160 -25.28 33.52 6.32
N LEU A 161 -25.34 32.45 7.12
CA LEU A 161 -25.16 32.50 8.59
C LEU A 161 -23.77 32.09 9.10
N THR A 162 -22.85 31.64 8.23
CA THR A 162 -21.60 30.99 8.67
C THR A 162 -20.33 31.85 8.49
N GLU A 163 -20.44 33.10 8.04
CA GLU A 163 -19.32 34.06 8.10
C GLU A 163 -18.96 34.49 9.54
N SER A 164 -19.78 34.12 10.53
CA SER A 164 -19.57 34.48 11.92
C SER A 164 -20.02 33.37 12.87
N ILE A 165 -19.20 32.33 13.05
CA ILE A 165 -19.01 31.64 14.34
C ILE A 165 -17.59 31.04 14.34
N TRP A 166 -16.75 31.62 15.20
CA TRP A 166 -15.49 31.05 15.66
C TRP A 166 -15.75 30.11 16.84
N GLN A 167 -14.98 29.00 16.87
CA GLN A 167 -14.73 28.10 18.01
C GLN A 167 -15.97 27.33 18.53
N ILE A 168 -15.90 26.05 18.88
CA ILE A 168 -15.22 25.50 20.07
C ILE A 168 -15.23 23.95 20.00
N PHE A 169 -14.10 23.34 20.40
CA PHE A 169 -13.74 21.92 20.68
C PHE A 169 -13.91 20.84 19.60
#